data_AF-A0A498QN37-F1
#
_entry.id   AF-A0A498QN37-F1
#
_cell.length_a   1.000
_cell.length_b   1.000
_cell.length_c   1.000
_cell.angle_alpha   90.00
_cell.angle_beta   90.00
_cell.angle_gamma   90.00
#
_symmetry.space_group_name_H-M   'P 1'
#
loop_
_entity.id
_entity.type
_entity.pdbx_description
1 polymer ?
#
loop_
_entity_poly.entity_id
_entity_poly.type
_entity_poly.pdbx_seq_one_letter_code
_entity_poly.pdbx_strand_id
1 'polypeptide(L)'
;MEALVADNLDIGRPDSVELIFHRPRGLGQPIKLGCMPRARIVTRGTQVLINAFYKSSPIKQYVKDGRALRIETVINPDDLRCHRRLIHFDELQAKARDVNHRLLDTA
;
A
#
# COMPACT_ATOMS: atom_id res chain seq x y z
N MET A 1 23.09 9.26 1.36
CA MET A 1 22.65 7.86 1.12
C MET A 1 21.99 7.30 2.38
N GLU A 2 21.07 8.08 2.99
CA GLU A 2 20.38 7.73 4.24
C GLU A 2 18.85 7.93 4.18
N ALA A 3 18.32 8.58 3.14
CA ALA A 3 16.88 8.83 3.01
C ALA A 3 16.06 7.53 2.82
N LEU A 4 16.60 6.56 2.07
CA LEU A 4 15.86 5.34 1.73
C LEU A 4 15.51 4.45 2.94
N VAL A 5 16.15 4.61 4.10
CA VAL A 5 15.87 3.76 5.28
C VAL A 5 14.86 4.43 6.20
N ALA A 6 14.83 5.77 6.25
CA ALA A 6 13.92 6.53 7.09
C ALA A 6 12.50 6.57 6.51
N ASP A 7 12.36 6.85 5.21
CA ASP A 7 11.05 6.99 4.54
C ASP A 7 10.29 5.64 4.53
N ASN A 8 11.03 4.54 4.37
CA ASN A 8 10.47 3.19 4.42
C ASN A 8 9.97 2.80 5.82
N LEU A 9 10.52 3.38 6.91
CA LEU A 9 10.11 3.09 8.28
C LEU A 9 8.70 3.60 8.58
N ASP A 10 8.32 4.74 7.98
CA ASP A 10 7.00 5.34 8.18
C ASP A 10 5.88 4.62 7.41
N ILE A 11 6.17 4.00 6.27
CA ILE A 11 5.25 3.07 5.58
C ILE A 11 4.93 1.84 6.45
N GLY A 12 5.86 1.44 7.33
CA GLY A 12 5.69 0.34 8.27
C GLY A 12 4.62 0.57 9.34
N ARG A 13 4.15 1.81 9.52
CA ARG A 13 3.13 2.13 10.52
C ARG A 13 1.74 1.71 10.03
N PRO A 14 0.92 1.07 10.88
CA PRO A 14 -0.43 0.67 10.52
C PRO A 14 -1.27 1.79 9.90
N ASP A 15 -1.21 3.00 10.47
CA ASP A 15 -2.00 4.14 9.99
C ASP A 15 -1.59 4.59 8.57
N SER A 16 -0.31 4.47 8.22
CA SER A 16 0.21 4.73 6.88
C SER A 16 -0.30 3.74 5.83
N VAL A 17 -0.41 2.45 6.21
CA VAL A 17 -0.95 1.40 5.33
C VAL A 17 -2.41 1.67 5.00
N GLU A 18 -3.22 2.15 5.95
CA GLU A 18 -4.62 2.44 5.64
C GLU A 18 -4.78 3.64 4.71
N LEU A 19 -3.93 4.66 4.84
CA LEU A 19 -3.89 5.82 3.92
C LEU A 19 -3.52 5.42 2.48
N ILE A 20 -2.73 4.35 2.31
CA ILE A 20 -2.41 3.77 1.01
C ILE A 20 -3.67 3.16 0.35
N PHE A 21 -4.60 2.59 1.12
CA PHE A 21 -5.82 1.97 0.59
C PHE A 21 -7.00 2.94 0.49
N HIS A 22 -7.15 3.90 1.42
CA HIS A 22 -8.26 4.86 1.47
C HIS A 22 -7.77 6.29 1.68
N ARG A 23 -8.27 7.22 0.86
CA ARG A 23 -8.09 8.65 1.13
C ARG A 23 -9.02 9.07 2.30
N PRO A 24 -8.57 9.89 3.26
CA PRO A 24 -9.44 10.48 4.27
C PRO A 24 -10.62 11.19 3.60
N ARG A 25 -11.84 11.04 4.14
CA ARG A 25 -13.05 11.65 3.57
C ARG A 25 -13.19 13.16 3.83
N GLY A 26 -12.19 13.79 4.46
CA GLY A 26 -12.14 15.24 4.74
C GLY A 26 -11.01 15.59 5.71
N LEU A 27 -10.78 16.90 5.90
CA LEU A 27 -9.86 17.43 6.92
C LEU A 27 -10.37 17.04 8.32
N GLY A 28 -9.66 16.10 8.97
CA GLY A 28 -9.87 15.80 10.39
C GLY A 28 -10.80 14.64 10.72
N GLN A 29 -11.30 13.86 9.75
CA GLN A 29 -11.97 12.60 10.07
C GLN A 29 -10.94 11.47 10.24
N PRO A 30 -10.73 10.97 11.47
CA PRO A 30 -9.85 9.82 11.67
C PRO A 30 -10.41 8.64 10.90
N ILE A 31 -9.53 7.90 10.22
CA ILE A 31 -9.93 6.67 9.58
C ILE A 31 -10.36 5.71 10.70
N LYS A 32 -11.62 5.30 10.70
CA LYS A 32 -12.08 4.25 11.61
C LYS A 32 -11.49 2.94 11.11
N LEU A 33 -10.41 2.50 11.76
CA LEU A 33 -9.76 1.22 11.53
C LEU A 33 -10.81 0.10 11.61
N GLY A 34 -11.22 -0.40 10.46
CA GLY A 34 -12.06 -1.60 10.36
C GLY A 34 -11.25 -2.90 10.51
N CYS A 35 -9.93 -2.78 10.59
CA CYS A 35 -8.95 -3.84 10.76
C CYS A 35 -7.61 -3.22 11.20
N MET A 36 -6.74 -3.99 11.85
CA MET A 36 -5.34 -3.58 12.08
C MET A 36 -4.49 -3.96 10.86
N PRO A 37 -4.03 -3.01 10.03
CA PRO A 37 -3.09 -3.33 8.97
C PRO A 37 -1.75 -3.77 9.55
N ARG A 38 -1.07 -4.67 8.85
CA ARG A 38 0.23 -5.21 9.27
C ARG A 38 1.25 -4.84 8.22
N ALA A 39 2.33 -4.19 8.62
CA ALA A 39 3.48 -3.99 7.75
C ALA A 39 4.74 -4.59 8.37
N ARG A 40 5.56 -5.22 7.51
CA ARG A 40 6.89 -5.72 7.86
C ARG A 40 7.86 -5.18 6.83
N ILE A 41 8.86 -4.46 7.32
CA ILE A 41 10.00 -4.02 6.53
C ILE A 41 11.12 -5.02 6.78
N VAL A 42 11.70 -5.55 5.71
CA VAL A 42 12.85 -6.45 5.78
C VAL A 42 14.00 -5.77 5.04
N THR A 43 15.04 -5.44 5.79
CA THR A 43 16.28 -4.90 5.24
C THR A 43 17.34 -6.00 5.26
N ARG A 44 17.86 -6.37 4.08
CA ARG A 44 19.00 -7.31 3.96
C ARG A 44 20.08 -6.64 3.10
N GLY A 45 21.16 -6.19 3.74
CA GLY A 45 22.17 -5.37 3.06
C GLY A 45 21.54 -4.08 2.52
N THR A 46 21.64 -3.84 1.22
CA THR A 46 21.04 -2.68 0.53
C THR A 46 19.63 -2.94 -0.01
N GLN A 47 19.09 -4.15 0.12
CA GLN A 47 17.75 -4.48 -0.34
C GLN A 47 16.71 -4.18 0.74
N VAL A 48 15.70 -3.39 0.36
CA VAL A 48 14.50 -3.13 1.17
C VAL A 48 13.32 -3.87 0.55
N LEU A 49 12.62 -4.64 1.38
CA LEU A 49 11.35 -5.27 1.06
C LEU A 49 10.30 -4.76 2.04
N ILE A 50 9.24 -4.15 1.51
CA ILE A 50 8.04 -3.80 2.26
C ILE A 50 6.99 -4.85 1.98
N ASN A 51 6.39 -5.38 3.03
CA ASN A 51 5.22 -6.25 2.94
C ASN A 51 4.13 -5.67 3.84
N ALA A 52 3.06 -5.15 3.25
CA ALA A 52 1.92 -4.60 3.97
C ALA A 52 0.63 -5.36 3.64
N PHE A 53 -0.24 -5.44 4.63
CA PHE A 53 -1.53 -6.13 4.55
C PHE A 53 -2.63 -5.16 4.98
N TYR A 54 -3.54 -4.86 4.05
CA TYR A 54 -4.82 -4.25 4.38
C TYR A 54 -5.93 -5.27 4.16
N LYS A 55 -6.55 -5.75 5.25
CA LYS A 55 -7.55 -6.82 5.22
C LYS A 55 -7.08 -8.03 4.38
N SER A 56 -7.74 -8.29 3.24
CA SER A 56 -7.46 -9.41 2.34
C SER A 56 -6.68 -8.97 1.09
N SER A 57 -6.13 -7.75 1.09
CA SER A 57 -5.39 -7.14 -0.02
C SER A 57 -3.92 -6.92 0.37
N PRO A 58 -3.04 -7.92 0.17
CA PRO A 58 -1.60 -7.76 0.42
C PRO A 58 -0.92 -6.92 -0.67
N ILE A 59 0.09 -6.16 -0.25
CA ILE A 59 0.97 -5.39 -1.12
C ILE A 59 2.43 -5.65 -0.76
N LYS A 60 3.27 -5.84 -1.78
CA LYS A 60 4.71 -5.99 -1.64
C LYS A 60 5.41 -4.95 -2.49
N GLN A 61 6.46 -4.34 -1.94
CA GLN A 61 7.35 -3.45 -2.68
C GLN A 61 8.80 -3.84 -2.44
N TYR A 62 9.57 -3.94 -3.52
CA TYR A 62 10.97 -4.36 -3.43
C TYR A 62 11.79 -3.86 -4.60
N VAL A 63 13.10 -3.79 -4.42
CA VAL A 63 14.04 -3.56 -5.51
C VAL A 63 14.31 -4.89 -6.21
N LYS A 64 13.82 -5.03 -7.44
CA LYS A 64 14.08 -6.15 -8.34
C LYS A 64 15.45 -6.01 -9.00
N ASP A 65 16.25 -7.07 -8.94
CA ASP A 65 17.58 -7.19 -9.56
C ASP A 65 18.55 -6.05 -9.19
N GLY A 66 18.34 -5.40 -8.05
CA GLY A 66 19.14 -4.26 -7.59
C GLY A 66 19.00 -2.99 -8.46
N ARG A 67 18.02 -2.92 -9.37
CA ARG A 67 17.94 -1.86 -10.39
C ARG A 67 16.58 -1.21 -10.55
N ALA A 68 15.49 -1.93 -10.26
CA ALA A 68 14.14 -1.43 -10.50
C ALA A 68 13.24 -1.64 -9.29
N LEU A 69 12.53 -0.58 -8.87
CA LEU A 69 11.48 -0.71 -7.87
C LEU A 69 10.28 -1.43 -8.47
N ARG A 70 9.77 -2.45 -7.79
CA ARG A 70 8.58 -3.20 -8.19
C ARG A 70 7.56 -3.19 -7.07
N ILE A 71 6.30 -2.98 -7.44
CA ILE A 71 5.13 -3.09 -6.58
C ILE A 71 4.28 -4.25 -7.08
N GLU A 72 3.87 -5.11 -6.16
CA GLU A 72 2.95 -6.21 -6.40
C GLU A 72 1.77 -6.08 -5.45
N THR A 73 0.60 -5.81 -6.00
CA THR A 73 -0.62 -5.54 -5.23
C THR A 73 -1.68 -6.57 -5.61
N VAL A 74 -2.18 -7.30 -4.63
CA VAL A 74 -3.38 -8.13 -4.78
C VAL A 74 -4.54 -7.35 -4.17
N ILE A 75 -5.61 -7.19 -4.94
CA ILE A 75 -6.79 -6.43 -4.53
C ILE A 75 -7.99 -7.35 -4.39
N ASN A 76 -8.60 -7.34 -3.21
CA ASN A 76 -9.97 -7.79 -3.01
C ASN A 76 -10.93 -6.60 -3.21
N PRO A 77 -11.89 -6.64 -4.16
CA PRO A 77 -12.79 -5.52 -4.45
C PRO A 77 -13.53 -4.96 -3.23
N ASP A 78 -13.93 -5.83 -2.30
CA ASP A 78 -14.66 -5.43 -1.09
C ASP A 78 -13.82 -4.54 -0.16
N ASP A 79 -12.49 -4.74 -0.13
CA ASP A 79 -11.57 -3.93 0.67
C ASP A 79 -11.48 -2.48 0.13
N LEU A 80 -11.68 -2.31 -1.19
CA LEU A 80 -11.74 -1.03 -1.88
C LEU A 80 -13.18 -0.49 -2.03
N ARG A 81 -14.16 -1.15 -1.40
CA ARG A 81 -15.59 -0.83 -1.51
C ARG A 81 -16.02 -0.72 -2.98
N CYS A 82 -15.61 -1.71 -3.79
CA CYS A 82 -15.92 -1.85 -5.21
C CYS A 82 -16.52 -3.22 -5.46
N HIS A 83 -17.30 -3.36 -6.53
CA HIS A 83 -17.92 -4.63 -6.90
C HIS A 83 -16.99 -5.48 -7.80
N ARG A 84 -17.14 -6.80 -7.72
CA ARG A 84 -16.24 -7.76 -8.39
C ARG A 84 -16.57 -8.12 -9.84
N ARG A 85 -17.71 -7.68 -10.36
CA ARG A 85 -18.15 -8.03 -11.73
C ARG A 85 -17.33 -7.26 -12.77
N LEU A 86 -17.15 -7.83 -13.96
CA LEU A 86 -16.39 -7.21 -15.06
C LEU A 86 -16.87 -5.81 -15.44
N ILE A 87 -18.17 -5.51 -15.28
CA ILE A 87 -18.72 -4.17 -15.51
C ILE A 87 -18.12 -3.08 -14.59
N HIS A 88 -17.49 -3.46 -13.48
CA HIS A 88 -16.81 -2.57 -12.54
C HIS A 88 -15.28 -2.66 -12.66
N PHE A 89 -14.76 -3.33 -13.69
CA PHE A 89 -13.32 -3.55 -13.85
C PHE A 89 -12.54 -2.23 -13.94
N ASP A 90 -13.08 -1.23 -14.65
CA ASP A 90 -12.43 0.07 -14.78
C ASP A 90 -12.34 0.80 -13.44
N GLU A 91 -13.41 0.74 -12.62
CA GLU A 91 -13.40 1.30 -11.27
C GLU A 91 -12.37 0.58 -10.37
N LEU A 92 -12.35 -0.75 -10.43
CA LEU A 92 -11.40 -1.57 -9.67
C LEU A 92 -9.96 -1.27 -10.07
N GLN A 93 -9.69 -1.18 -11.39
CA GLN A 93 -8.38 -0.87 -11.93
C GLN A 93 -7.94 0.55 -11.54
N ALA A 94 -8.83 1.54 -11.63
CA ALA A 94 -8.54 2.91 -11.23
C ALA A 94 -8.17 2.99 -9.74
N LYS A 95 -8.97 2.36 -8.87
CA LYS A 95 -8.68 2.32 -7.42
C LYS A 95 -7.38 1.57 -7.13
N ALA A 96 -7.11 0.45 -7.78
CA ALA A 96 -5.85 -0.29 -7.61
C ALA A 96 -4.62 0.53 -8.03
N ARG A 97 -4.72 1.30 -9.13
CA ARG A 97 -3.66 2.22 -9.55
C ARG A 97 -3.44 3.34 -8.54
N ASP A 98 -4.52 3.92 -8.02
CA ASP A 98 -4.46 4.97 -7.00
C ASP A 98 -3.81 4.47 -5.70
N VAL A 99 -4.04 3.21 -5.30
CA VAL A 99 -3.31 2.56 -4.19
C VAL A 99 -1.82 2.50 -4.46
N ASN A 100 -1.42 2.06 -5.66
CA ASN A 100 0.00 1.94 -6.02
C ASN A 100 0.69 3.32 -6.10
N HIS A 101 0.01 4.34 -6.62
CA HIS A 101 0.52 5.70 -6.66
C HIS A 101 0.75 6.25 -5.24
N ARG A 102 -0.22 6.08 -4.34
CA ARG A 102 -0.07 6.52 -2.95
C ARG A 102 1.07 5.83 -2.22
N LEU A 103 1.29 4.54 -2.48
CA LEU A 103 2.46 3.85 -1.93
C LEU A 103 3.78 4.47 -2.41
N LEU A 104 3.85 4.91 -3.68
CA LEU A 104 5.03 5.60 -4.21
C LEU A 104 5.19 7.01 -3.62
N ASP A 105 4.09 7.72 -3.41
CA ASP A 105 4.11 9.09 -2.85
C ASP A 105 4.42 9.14 -1.35
N THR A 106 4.29 8.01 -0.65
CA THR A 106 4.57 7.88 0.80
C THR A 106 5.99 7.34 1.05
N ALA A 107 6.74 6.95 0.00
CA ALA A 107 8.05 6.28 0.06
C ALA A 107 9.25 7.19 -0.21
#